data_AF-A0A3P6AR55-F1
#
_entry.id   AF-A0A3P6AR55-F1
#
_cell.length_a   1.000
_cell.length_b   1.000
_cell.length_c   1.000
_cell.angle_alpha   90.00
_cell.angle_beta   90.00
_cell.angle_gamma   90.00
#
_symmetry.space_group_name_H-M   'P 1'
#
loop_
_entity.id
_entity.type
_entity.pdbx_description
1 polymer ?
#
loop_
_entity_poly.entity_id
_entity_poly.type
_entity_poly.pdbx_seq_one_letter_code
_entity_poly.pdbx_strand_id
1 'polypeptide(L)'
;MMGAIAVSHFQQLLAPQTQLTEPISPIWIHGLTNFRCSPDISTSKFAGSIWVAWFTKHILSGNISNFWTLREKQTHSYTVKKLLRSRDLVFSWIKVKVGNGRNTLFWFENWSPFGSIKDFLCLPPTSTLGTRQYTTVSDINRHGVWSLPSPRSEEQLALHTYITALTLSSEEDSYIWSPEHKPLTTYSTGTIYKLIKLHKPQLPWF
;
A
#
# COMPACT_ATOMS: atom_id res chain seq x y z
N MET A 1 -17.49 4.67 -18.32
CA MET A 1 -16.69 5.85 -17.90
C MET A 1 -16.59 5.96 -16.36
N MET A 2 -16.26 4.87 -15.65
CA MET A 2 -16.15 4.81 -14.17
C MET A 2 -14.86 4.11 -13.70
N GLY A 3 -14.02 3.64 -14.63
CA GLY A 3 -12.76 2.96 -14.32
C GLY A 3 -11.61 3.92 -14.06
N ALA A 4 -11.56 5.08 -14.70
CA ALA A 4 -10.44 6.01 -14.61
C ALA A 4 -10.30 6.70 -13.24
N ILE A 5 -11.42 6.90 -12.54
CA ILE A 5 -11.45 7.57 -11.22
C ILE A 5 -10.91 6.62 -10.14
N ALA A 6 -11.31 5.34 -10.15
CA ALA A 6 -10.89 4.37 -9.14
C ALA A 6 -9.37 4.10 -9.14
N VAL A 7 -8.72 4.16 -10.31
CA VAL A 7 -7.27 3.91 -10.41
C VAL A 7 -6.45 5.18 -10.09
N SER A 8 -6.98 6.38 -10.36
CA SER A 8 -6.40 7.66 -9.92
C SER A 8 -6.33 7.78 -8.38
N HIS A 9 -7.35 7.29 -7.67
CA HIS A 9 -7.37 7.30 -6.20
C HIS A 9 -6.33 6.38 -5.55
N PHE A 10 -5.91 5.30 -6.23
CA PHE A 10 -4.87 4.40 -5.73
C PHE A 10 -3.48 5.06 -5.68
N GLN A 11 -3.19 5.95 -6.64
CA GLN A 11 -1.94 6.73 -6.68
C GLN A 11 -1.80 7.64 -5.46
N GLN A 12 -2.91 8.25 -5.02
CA GLN A 12 -2.91 9.20 -3.91
C GLN A 12 -2.75 8.54 -2.53
N LEU A 13 -2.96 7.22 -2.44
CA LEU A 13 -2.78 6.46 -1.21
C LEU A 13 -1.32 6.00 -1.02
N LEU A 14 -0.57 5.73 -2.09
CA LEU A 14 0.66 4.91 -2.02
C LEU A 14 1.84 5.39 -2.90
N ALA A 15 1.74 6.49 -3.67
CA ALA A 15 2.87 7.02 -4.47
C ALA A 15 3.49 8.31 -3.88
N PRO A 16 4.79 8.59 -4.13
CA PRO A 16 5.41 9.86 -3.77
C PRO A 16 4.72 11.03 -4.51
N GLN A 17 4.28 12.04 -3.77
CA GLN A 17 3.57 13.20 -4.33
C GLN A 17 4.58 14.16 -4.98
N THR A 18 4.39 14.46 -6.27
CA THR A 18 5.00 15.63 -6.91
C THR A 18 4.26 16.87 -6.45
N GLN A 19 4.97 17.87 -5.91
CA GLN A 19 4.33 19.12 -5.47
C GLN A 19 3.72 19.84 -6.68
N LEU A 20 2.39 20.01 -6.65
CA LEU A 20 1.67 20.90 -7.56
C LEU A 20 1.74 22.31 -6.98
N THR A 21 2.42 23.21 -7.69
CA THR A 21 2.38 24.65 -7.46
C THR A 21 0.94 25.14 -7.66
N GLU A 22 0.33 25.72 -6.62
CA GLU A 22 -1.08 26.13 -6.65
C GLU A 22 -1.31 27.31 -7.62
N PRO A 23 -2.25 27.21 -8.57
CA PRO A 23 -2.82 28.39 -9.22
C PRO A 23 -3.85 29.06 -8.28
N ILE A 24 -3.85 30.40 -8.28
CA ILE A 24 -4.77 31.25 -7.54
C ILE A 24 -6.21 30.84 -7.85
N SER A 25 -6.91 30.37 -6.83
CA SER A 25 -8.27 29.83 -6.94
C SER A 25 -9.30 30.96 -7.08
N PRO A 26 -10.23 30.90 -8.06
CA PRO A 26 -11.27 31.90 -8.24
C PRO A 26 -12.32 31.91 -7.11
N ILE A 27 -12.85 33.10 -6.85
CA ILE A 27 -13.65 33.48 -5.65
C ILE A 27 -14.91 32.61 -5.46
N TRP A 28 -15.46 32.00 -6.51
CA TRP A 28 -16.65 31.16 -6.41
C TRP A 28 -16.43 29.86 -5.60
N ILE A 29 -15.17 29.43 -5.38
CA ILE A 29 -14.84 28.29 -4.51
C ILE A 29 -15.16 28.56 -3.02
N HIS A 30 -15.25 29.82 -2.60
CA HIS A 30 -15.65 30.18 -1.24
C HIS A 30 -17.14 29.89 -0.94
N GLY A 31 -17.97 29.65 -1.97
CA GLY A 31 -19.37 29.23 -1.80
C GLY A 31 -19.55 27.73 -1.48
N LEU A 32 -18.49 26.93 -1.56
CA LEU A 32 -18.50 25.49 -1.26
C LEU A 32 -18.09 25.17 0.20
N THR A 33 -18.04 26.17 1.07
CA THR A 33 -17.64 26.04 2.49
C THR A 33 -18.53 25.10 3.29
N ASN A 34 -19.80 24.93 2.90
CA ASN A 34 -20.71 23.97 3.53
C ASN A 34 -20.37 22.50 3.23
N PHE A 35 -19.47 22.24 2.27
CA PHE A 35 -18.92 20.92 1.98
C PHE A 35 -17.43 20.79 2.35
N ARG A 36 -16.82 21.83 2.95
CA ARG A 36 -15.46 21.73 3.50
C ARG A 36 -15.52 21.09 4.88
N CYS A 37 -14.73 20.03 5.06
CA CYS A 37 -14.50 19.43 6.36
C CYS A 37 -13.70 20.34 7.29
N SER A 38 -13.87 20.10 8.59
CA SER A 38 -13.11 20.69 9.69
C SER A 38 -11.61 20.75 9.37
N PRO A 39 -10.90 21.83 9.71
CA PRO A 39 -9.46 22.00 9.44
C PRO A 39 -8.58 20.84 9.95
N ASP A 40 -9.07 20.03 10.89
CA ASP A 40 -8.40 18.83 11.42
C ASP A 40 -8.23 17.68 10.39
N ILE A 41 -9.00 17.69 9.30
CA ILE A 41 -8.91 16.65 8.24
C ILE A 41 -7.97 17.10 7.12
N SER A 42 -7.85 18.41 6.86
CA SER A 42 -6.94 18.97 5.86
C SER A 42 -5.46 18.96 6.27
N THR A 43 -5.15 18.78 7.55
CA THR A 43 -3.78 18.72 8.09
C THR A 43 -3.20 17.30 8.11
N SER A 44 -3.96 16.28 7.67
CA SER A 44 -3.47 14.91 7.69
C SER A 44 -2.32 14.70 6.69
N LYS A 45 -1.33 13.88 7.06
CA LYS A 45 -0.16 13.44 6.26
C LYS A 45 -0.53 12.84 4.87
N PHE A 46 -1.82 12.74 4.54
CA PHE A 46 -2.38 12.12 3.34
C PHE A 46 -2.79 13.20 2.32
N ALA A 47 -1.80 13.84 1.72
CA ALA A 47 -1.99 14.78 0.62
C ALA A 47 -2.43 14.03 -0.65
N GLY A 48 -3.63 14.32 -1.17
CA GLY A 48 -4.05 13.78 -2.46
C GLY A 48 -5.53 13.99 -2.77
N SER A 49 -6.44 13.53 -1.88
CA SER A 49 -7.87 13.85 -1.99
C SER A 49 -8.64 13.62 -0.69
N ILE A 50 -9.81 14.26 -0.60
CA ILE A 50 -10.78 14.07 0.49
C ILE A 50 -11.16 12.60 0.63
N TRP A 51 -11.36 11.89 -0.49
CA TRP A 51 -11.70 10.48 -0.47
C TRP A 51 -10.59 9.63 0.16
N VAL A 52 -9.32 9.92 -0.13
CA VAL A 52 -8.18 9.24 0.49
C VAL A 52 -8.11 9.51 1.98
N ALA A 53 -8.21 10.78 2.41
CA ALA A 53 -8.21 11.12 3.83
C ALA A 53 -9.35 10.44 4.59
N TRP A 54 -10.56 10.43 4.02
CA TRP A 54 -11.71 9.73 4.59
C TRP A 54 -11.50 8.21 4.63
N PHE A 55 -11.02 7.61 3.54
CA PHE A 55 -10.80 6.17 3.45
C PHE A 55 -9.76 5.71 4.46
N THR A 56 -8.63 6.41 4.54
CA THR A 56 -7.59 6.10 5.53
C THR A 56 -8.12 6.23 6.94
N LYS A 57 -8.82 7.31 7.28
CA LYS A 57 -9.35 7.53 8.63
C LYS A 57 -10.44 6.53 9.02
N HIS A 58 -11.44 6.33 8.17
CA HIS A 58 -12.67 5.59 8.51
C HIS A 58 -12.64 4.12 8.12
N ILE A 59 -11.98 3.76 7.03
CA ILE A 59 -11.90 2.36 6.57
C ILE A 59 -10.63 1.70 7.07
N LEU A 60 -9.50 2.39 7.02
CA LEU A 60 -8.20 1.86 7.47
C LEU A 60 -7.82 2.25 8.92
N SER A 61 -8.72 2.91 9.65
CA SER A 61 -8.50 3.32 11.06
C SER A 61 -7.24 4.16 11.27
N GLY A 62 -6.88 4.99 10.29
CA GLY A 62 -5.76 5.91 10.34
C GLY A 62 -4.40 5.34 9.92
N ASN A 63 -4.30 4.04 9.63
CA ASN A 63 -3.04 3.40 9.24
C ASN A 63 -3.15 2.77 7.84
N ILE A 64 -2.32 3.21 6.89
CA ILE A 64 -2.33 2.72 5.51
C ILE A 64 -2.02 1.23 5.41
N SER A 65 -1.14 0.69 6.25
CA SER A 65 -0.75 -0.73 6.21
C SER A 65 -1.91 -1.67 6.53
N ASN A 66 -2.96 -1.18 7.18
CA ASN A 66 -4.22 -1.92 7.34
C ASN A 66 -4.89 -2.21 6.01
N PHE A 67 -4.52 -1.52 4.92
CA PHE A 67 -4.97 -1.86 3.59
C PHE A 67 -4.64 -3.30 3.23
N TRP A 68 -3.54 -3.90 3.69
CA TRP A 68 -3.22 -5.28 3.34
C TRP A 68 -3.92 -6.31 4.23
N THR A 69 -4.30 -5.93 5.45
CA THR A 69 -4.82 -6.85 6.47
C THR A 69 -6.34 -6.77 6.66
N LEU A 70 -6.96 -5.64 6.31
CA LEU A 70 -8.39 -5.38 6.55
C LEU A 70 -9.26 -6.38 5.78
N ARG A 71 -10.13 -7.11 6.48
CA ARG A 71 -11.12 -7.99 5.85
C ARG A 71 -12.31 -7.21 5.30
N GLU A 72 -12.89 -7.72 4.21
CA GLU A 72 -14.13 -7.18 3.67
C GLU A 72 -15.28 -7.34 4.67
N LYS A 73 -16.04 -6.27 4.91
CA LYS A 73 -17.25 -6.27 5.75
C LYS A 73 -18.47 -5.98 4.91
N GLN A 74 -19.64 -6.46 5.36
CA GLN A 74 -20.90 -6.19 4.64
C GLN A 74 -21.22 -4.70 4.54
N THR A 75 -20.86 -3.93 5.57
CA THR A 75 -21.03 -2.47 5.65
C THR A 75 -20.14 -1.67 4.70
N HIS A 76 -19.10 -2.28 4.10
CA HIS A 76 -18.26 -1.58 3.14
C HIS A 76 -19.03 -1.28 1.85
N SER A 77 -18.85 -0.07 1.32
CA SER A 77 -19.43 0.29 0.02
C SER A 77 -18.83 -0.56 -1.11
N TYR A 78 -19.54 -0.64 -2.24
CA TYR A 78 -19.08 -1.41 -3.41
C TYR A 78 -17.67 -1.00 -3.85
N THR A 79 -17.37 0.30 -3.87
CA THR A 79 -16.05 0.82 -4.25
C THR A 79 -14.96 0.33 -3.31
N VAL A 80 -15.20 0.35 -1.99
CA VAL A 80 -14.26 -0.19 -0.99
C VAL A 80 -14.04 -1.67 -1.24
N LYS A 81 -15.12 -2.46 -1.36
CA LYS A 81 -15.04 -3.92 -1.62
C LYS A 81 -14.21 -4.21 -2.87
N LYS A 82 -14.47 -3.48 -3.96
CA LYS A 82 -13.73 -3.62 -5.21
C LYS A 82 -12.24 -3.28 -5.07
N LEU A 83 -11.92 -2.23 -4.31
CA LEU A 83 -10.54 -1.85 -3.98
C LEU A 83 -9.83 -2.95 -3.19
N LEU A 84 -10.48 -3.51 -2.17
CA LEU A 84 -9.91 -4.59 -1.37
C LEU A 84 -9.68 -5.86 -2.21
N ARG A 85 -10.59 -6.17 -3.14
CA ARG A 85 -10.44 -7.32 -4.05
C ARG A 85 -9.35 -7.14 -5.10
N SER A 86 -8.96 -5.90 -5.42
CA SER A 86 -7.83 -5.64 -6.32
C SER A 86 -6.46 -5.76 -5.66
N ARG A 87 -6.39 -6.01 -4.34
CA ARG A 87 -5.13 -6.11 -3.59
C ARG A 87 -4.14 -7.07 -4.20
N ASP A 88 -4.57 -8.27 -4.53
CA ASP A 88 -3.67 -9.32 -5.02
C ASP A 88 -2.97 -8.89 -6.32
N LEU A 89 -3.68 -8.15 -7.17
CA LEU A 89 -3.13 -7.59 -8.40
C LEU A 89 -2.08 -6.50 -8.09
N VAL A 90 -2.46 -5.53 -7.25
CA VAL A 90 -1.61 -4.36 -6.98
C VAL A 90 -0.49 -4.65 -5.98
N PHE A 91 -0.56 -5.74 -5.22
CA PHE A 91 0.44 -6.14 -4.24
C PHE A 91 1.82 -6.29 -4.89
N SER A 92 1.86 -6.93 -6.07
CA SER A 92 3.10 -7.07 -6.84
C SER A 92 3.65 -5.75 -7.38
N TRP A 93 2.81 -4.73 -7.52
CA TRP A 93 3.16 -3.43 -8.08
C TRP A 93 3.66 -2.46 -7.00
N ILE A 94 3.23 -2.63 -5.75
CA ILE A 94 3.55 -1.72 -4.65
C ILE A 94 4.58 -2.39 -3.76
N LYS A 95 5.80 -1.85 -3.75
CA LYS A 95 6.88 -2.32 -2.87
C LYS A 95 7.12 -1.32 -1.76
N VAL A 96 7.54 -1.80 -0.60
CA VAL A 96 7.99 -0.92 0.48
C VAL A 96 9.51 -0.91 0.50
N LYS A 97 10.09 0.27 0.38
CA LYS A 97 11.49 0.51 0.69
C LYS A 97 11.61 0.79 2.18
N VAL A 98 12.11 -0.20 2.91
CA VAL A 98 12.32 -0.11 4.35
C VAL A 98 13.41 0.93 4.64
N GLY A 99 13.09 1.89 5.49
CA GLY A 99 14.04 2.80 6.13
C GLY A 99 14.21 2.38 7.59
N ASN A 100 13.50 3.07 8.49
CA ASN A 100 13.48 2.78 9.92
C ASN A 100 12.57 1.61 10.32
N GLY A 101 11.74 1.09 9.41
CA GLY A 101 10.90 -0.08 9.60
C GLY A 101 9.70 0.11 10.53
N ARG A 102 9.38 1.34 10.94
CA ARG A 102 8.31 1.64 11.93
C ARG A 102 6.91 1.58 11.35
N ASN A 103 6.77 1.74 10.03
CA ASN A 103 5.48 1.75 9.36
C ASN A 103 5.29 0.54 8.43
N THR A 104 6.26 -0.37 8.40
CA THR A 104 6.24 -1.54 7.53
C THR A 104 5.84 -2.78 8.34
N LEU A 105 4.69 -3.39 8.03
CA LEU A 105 4.27 -4.66 8.65
C LEU A 105 5.11 -5.81 8.12
N PHE A 106 5.84 -6.47 9.03
CA PHE A 106 6.82 -7.50 8.67
C PHE A 106 6.19 -8.65 7.85
N TRP A 107 5.03 -9.15 8.29
CA TRP A 107 4.42 -10.35 7.69
C TRP A 107 3.63 -10.09 6.42
N PHE A 108 3.06 -8.89 6.26
CA PHE A 108 1.99 -8.64 5.29
C PHE A 108 2.37 -7.70 4.15
N GLU A 109 3.43 -6.89 4.30
CA GLU A 109 3.81 -5.93 3.27
C GLU A 109 4.89 -6.45 2.33
N ASN A 110 4.88 -5.94 1.10
CA ASN A 110 5.83 -6.32 0.05
C ASN A 110 7.15 -5.54 0.17
N TRP A 111 7.89 -5.80 1.24
CA TRP A 111 9.16 -5.11 1.53
C TRP A 111 10.40 -5.99 1.29
N SER A 112 10.19 -7.29 1.08
CA SER A 112 11.23 -8.29 0.86
C SER A 112 11.22 -8.77 -0.61
N PRO A 113 12.30 -9.38 -1.11
CA PRO A 113 12.30 -10.01 -2.44
C PRO A 113 11.30 -11.17 -2.54
N PHE A 114 10.84 -11.70 -1.41
CA PHE A 114 9.90 -12.82 -1.33
C PHE A 114 8.43 -12.37 -1.33
N GLY A 115 8.15 -11.06 -1.39
CA GLY A 115 6.81 -10.52 -1.26
C GLY A 115 6.31 -10.58 0.18
N SER A 116 5.07 -11.05 0.36
CA SER A 116 4.46 -11.30 1.67
C SER A 116 5.18 -12.46 2.34
N ILE A 117 5.89 -12.18 3.43
CA ILE A 117 6.64 -13.21 4.17
C ILE A 117 5.70 -14.30 4.68
N LYS A 118 4.47 -13.93 5.05
CA LYS A 118 3.47 -14.90 5.52
C LYS A 118 3.13 -15.92 4.44
N ASP A 119 2.96 -15.46 3.20
CA ASP A 119 2.62 -16.33 2.06
C ASP A 119 3.85 -17.12 1.60
N PHE A 120 5.03 -16.49 1.56
CA PHE A 120 6.30 -17.14 1.22
C PHE A 120 6.62 -18.32 2.15
N LEU A 121 6.44 -18.14 3.47
CA LEU A 121 6.66 -19.19 4.46
C LEU A 121 5.44 -20.13 4.61
N CYS A 122 4.39 -19.95 3.81
CA CYS A 122 3.14 -20.73 3.89
C CYS A 122 2.56 -20.81 5.31
N LEU A 123 2.62 -19.71 6.07
CA LEU A 123 2.20 -19.71 7.48
C LEU A 123 0.67 -19.72 7.61
N PRO A 124 0.11 -20.46 8.60
CA PRO A 124 -1.30 -20.37 8.93
C PRO A 124 -1.74 -18.91 9.22
N PRO A 125 -3.01 -18.55 8.98
CA PRO A 125 -3.51 -17.18 9.17
C PRO A 125 -3.22 -16.58 10.57
N THR A 126 -3.24 -17.42 11.60
CA THR A 126 -2.98 -17.03 13.00
C THR A 126 -1.51 -17.14 13.41
N SER A 127 -0.67 -17.80 12.61
CA SER A 127 0.73 -18.02 12.93
C SER A 127 1.60 -16.84 12.49
N THR A 128 2.52 -16.48 13.37
CA THR A 128 3.55 -15.43 13.21
C THR A 128 4.85 -15.84 13.90
N LEU A 129 5.11 -17.14 13.97
CA LEU A 129 6.35 -17.69 14.54
C LEU A 129 6.70 -17.16 15.95
N GLY A 130 5.67 -16.90 16.77
CA GLY A 130 5.83 -16.39 18.14
C GLY A 130 5.86 -14.87 18.27
N THR A 131 5.76 -14.10 17.18
CA THR A 131 5.64 -12.64 17.24
C THR A 131 4.17 -12.19 17.29
N ARG A 132 3.93 -10.90 17.52
CA ARG A 132 2.59 -10.32 17.36
C ARG A 132 2.15 -10.36 15.90
N GLN A 133 0.84 -10.44 15.65
CA GLN A 133 0.28 -10.52 14.29
C GLN A 133 0.67 -9.30 13.44
N TYR A 134 0.45 -8.09 13.98
CA TYR A 134 0.71 -6.82 13.30
C TYR A 134 2.02 -6.18 13.80
N THR A 135 3.09 -6.97 13.81
CA THR A 135 4.42 -6.48 14.18
C THR A 135 5.08 -5.76 13.02
N THR A 136 5.75 -4.66 13.30
CA THR A 136 6.52 -3.91 12.29
C THR A 136 7.92 -4.50 12.11
N VAL A 137 8.62 -4.12 11.05
CA VAL A 137 10.03 -4.49 10.85
C VAL A 137 10.88 -3.99 12.02
N SER A 138 10.62 -2.78 12.52
CA SER A 138 11.32 -2.21 13.67
C SER A 138 11.02 -2.93 15.00
N ASP A 139 9.84 -3.55 15.13
CA ASP A 139 9.50 -4.32 16.33
C ASP A 139 10.25 -5.65 16.41
N ILE A 140 10.50 -6.27 15.26
CA ILE A 140 11.27 -7.53 15.15
C ILE A 140 12.77 -7.25 15.21
N ASN A 141 13.26 -6.19 14.56
CA ASN A 141 14.67 -5.82 14.57
C ASN A 141 14.96 -4.81 15.70
N ARG A 142 15.36 -5.33 16.86
CA ARG A 142 15.74 -4.51 18.02
C ARG A 142 17.25 -4.31 18.03
N HIS A 143 17.69 -3.07 17.75
CA HIS A 143 19.11 -2.70 17.78
C HIS A 143 20.01 -3.59 16.88
N GLY A 144 19.53 -3.99 15.70
CA GLY A 144 20.27 -4.85 14.77
C GLY A 144 20.07 -6.35 15.03
N VAL A 145 19.35 -6.73 16.09
CA VAL A 145 19.06 -8.13 16.42
C VAL A 145 17.64 -8.47 16.00
N TRP A 146 17.51 -9.44 15.10
CA TRP A 146 16.22 -9.95 14.62
C TRP A 146 15.63 -10.99 15.58
N SER A 147 14.44 -10.72 16.11
CA SER A 147 13.70 -11.61 17.01
C SER A 147 12.82 -12.62 16.24
N LEU A 148 13.45 -13.59 15.57
CA LEU A 148 12.79 -14.72 14.93
C LEU A 148 13.36 -16.05 15.45
N PRO A 149 12.55 -17.14 15.48
CA PRO A 149 13.06 -18.44 15.86
C PRO A 149 14.07 -18.97 14.85
N SER A 150 14.95 -19.87 15.27
CA SER A 150 15.91 -20.52 14.37
C SER A 150 15.20 -21.16 13.16
N PRO A 151 15.78 -21.03 11.96
CA PRO A 151 15.16 -21.53 10.74
C PRO A 151 15.05 -23.06 10.77
N ARG A 152 13.88 -23.58 10.39
CA ARG A 152 13.57 -25.01 10.29
C ARG A 152 13.23 -25.47 8.87
N SER A 153 13.32 -24.57 7.89
CA SER A 153 13.13 -24.85 6.47
C SER A 153 14.08 -23.99 5.63
N GLU A 154 14.24 -24.33 4.34
CA GLU A 154 15.06 -23.56 3.41
C GLU A 154 14.52 -22.14 3.21
N GLU A 155 13.20 -21.97 3.20
CA GLU A 155 12.56 -20.65 3.06
C GLU A 155 12.83 -19.78 4.29
N GLN A 156 12.76 -20.36 5.49
CA GLN A 156 13.12 -19.65 6.71
C GLN A 156 14.61 -19.28 6.73
N LEU A 157 15.48 -20.17 6.23
CA LEU A 157 16.90 -19.89 6.11
C LEU A 157 17.15 -18.74 5.12
N ALA A 158 16.52 -18.76 3.94
CA ALA A 158 16.62 -17.70 2.94
C ALA A 158 16.15 -16.35 3.48
N LEU A 159 15.04 -16.34 4.24
CA LEU A 159 14.58 -15.15 4.93
C LEU A 159 15.62 -14.66 5.95
N HIS A 160 16.15 -15.55 6.79
CA HIS A 160 17.18 -15.21 7.79
C HIS A 160 18.42 -14.60 7.13
N THR A 161 18.93 -15.21 6.05
CA THR A 161 20.06 -14.68 5.29
C THR A 161 19.79 -13.27 4.78
N TYR A 162 18.60 -13.03 4.21
CA TYR A 162 18.23 -11.71 3.70
C TYR A 162 18.12 -10.66 4.81
N ILE A 163 17.39 -10.95 5.90
CA ILE A 163 17.17 -9.96 6.96
C ILE A 163 18.45 -9.64 7.73
N THR A 164 19.35 -10.61 7.93
CA THR A 164 20.63 -10.35 8.61
C THR A 164 21.55 -9.45 7.78
N ALA A 165 21.42 -9.47 6.44
CA ALA A 165 22.14 -8.56 5.55
C ALA A 165 21.48 -7.17 5.44
N LEU A 166 20.25 -7.00 5.92
CA LEU A 166 19.51 -5.75 5.83
C LEU A 166 19.95 -4.74 6.90
N THR A 167 20.32 -3.54 6.46
CA THR A 167 20.61 -2.41 7.34
C THR A 167 19.43 -1.44 7.38
N LEU A 168 18.83 -1.26 8.55
CA LEU A 168 17.79 -0.23 8.75
C LEU A 168 18.44 1.15 8.84
N SER A 169 17.83 2.15 8.21
CA SER A 169 18.27 3.54 8.26
C SER A 169 17.45 4.35 9.26
N SER A 170 17.82 5.62 9.50
CA SER A 170 17.01 6.55 10.29
C SER A 170 15.85 7.17 9.50
N GLU A 171 15.81 6.97 8.18
CA GLU A 171 14.81 7.57 7.29
C GLU A 171 13.43 6.91 7.45
N GLU A 172 12.35 7.61 7.07
CA GLU A 172 11.02 7.00 7.06
C GLU A 172 10.90 5.94 5.95
N ASP A 173 10.11 4.90 6.20
CA ASP A 173 9.72 3.92 5.18
C ASP A 173 8.99 4.63 4.03
N SER A 174 9.24 4.16 2.80
CA SER A 174 8.64 4.75 1.59
C SER A 174 8.09 3.67 0.66
N TYR A 175 7.10 4.04 -0.16
CA TYR A 175 6.48 3.14 -1.12
C TYR A 175 7.04 3.40 -2.52
N ILE A 176 7.35 2.31 -3.23
CA ILE A 176 7.80 2.29 -4.61
C ILE A 176 6.67 1.74 -5.46
N TRP A 177 6.25 2.54 -6.45
CA TRP A 177 5.31 2.12 -7.48
C TRP A 177 6.07 1.44 -8.63
N SER A 178 5.81 0.16 -8.86
CA SER A 178 6.53 -0.71 -9.79
C SER A 178 5.62 -1.70 -10.54
N PRO A 179 4.67 -1.22 -11.36
CA PRO A 179 3.87 -2.09 -12.21
C PRO A 179 4.77 -2.91 -13.14
N GLU A 180 4.48 -4.21 -13.29
CA GLU A 180 5.34 -5.17 -14.01
C GLU A 180 6.81 -5.19 -13.53
N HIS A 181 7.04 -4.92 -12.24
CA HIS A 181 8.37 -4.85 -11.63
C HIS A 181 9.28 -3.75 -12.19
N LYS A 182 8.73 -2.78 -12.92
CA LYS A 182 9.46 -1.61 -13.43
C LYS A 182 9.11 -0.39 -12.58
N PRO A 183 10.05 0.15 -11.79
CA PRO A 183 9.77 1.33 -10.97
C PRO A 183 9.45 2.51 -11.88
N LEU A 184 8.31 3.14 -11.65
CA LEU A 184 7.87 4.33 -12.37
C LEU A 184 7.75 5.49 -11.40
N THR A 185 8.28 6.65 -11.80
CA THR A 185 8.16 7.90 -11.04
C THR A 185 6.81 8.57 -11.25
N THR A 186 6.14 8.26 -12.36
CA THR A 186 4.84 8.82 -12.72
C THR A 186 3.80 7.72 -12.91
N TYR A 187 2.56 8.07 -12.60
CA TYR A 187 1.42 7.18 -12.79
C TYR A 187 0.69 7.56 -14.08
N SER A 188 0.24 6.55 -14.82
CA SER A 188 -0.54 6.72 -16.05
C SER A 188 -1.76 5.81 -16.02
N THR A 189 -2.95 6.40 -15.95
CA THR A 189 -4.21 5.66 -16.01
C THR A 189 -4.30 4.80 -17.27
N GLY A 190 -3.78 5.28 -18.41
CA GLY A 190 -3.77 4.53 -19.67
C GLY A 190 -2.88 3.29 -19.60
N THR A 191 -1.69 3.42 -19.01
CA THR A 191 -0.77 2.28 -18.81
C THR A 191 -1.39 1.27 -17.87
N ILE A 192 -1.89 1.70 -16.71
CA ILE A 192 -2.49 0.78 -15.74
C ILE A 192 -3.76 0.13 -16.29
N TYR A 193 -4.59 0.87 -17.02
CA TYR A 193 -5.76 0.29 -17.68
C TYR A 193 -5.38 -0.83 -18.66
N LYS A 194 -4.31 -0.66 -19.45
CA LYS A 194 -3.79 -1.72 -20.33
C LYS A 194 -3.31 -2.93 -19.54
N LEU A 195 -2.66 -2.74 -18.40
CA LEU A 195 -2.19 -3.83 -17.53
C LEU A 195 -3.34 -4.62 -16.89
N ILE A 196 -4.41 -3.93 -16.47
CA ILE A 196 -5.57 -4.56 -15.83
C ILE A 196 -6.47 -5.26 -16.86
N LYS A 197 -6.57 -4.70 -18.08
CA LYS A 197 -7.52 -5.19 -19.08
C LYS A 197 -7.01 -6.49 -19.71
N LEU A 198 -7.77 -7.57 -19.53
CA LEU A 198 -7.62 -8.77 -20.33
C LEU A 198 -7.88 -8.42 -21.80
N HIS A 199 -6.84 -8.43 -22.62
CA HIS A 199 -6.96 -8.18 -24.05
C HIS A 199 -7.65 -9.38 -24.68
N LYS A 200 -8.95 -9.25 -24.99
CA LYS A 200 -9.63 -10.23 -25.83
C LYS A 200 -9.05 -10.16 -27.25
N PRO A 201 -8.92 -11.29 -27.96
CA PRO A 201 -8.51 -11.28 -29.35
C PRO A 201 -9.43 -10.37 -30.15
N GLN A 202 -8.86 -9.61 -31.09
CA GLN A 202 -9.63 -8.81 -32.03
C GLN A 202 -10.47 -9.78 -32.86
N LEU A 203 -11.79 -9.75 -32.67
CA LEU A 203 -12.70 -10.49 -33.52
C LEU A 203 -12.92 -9.66 -34.79
N PRO A 204 -12.72 -10.24 -35.99
CA PRO A 204 -13.14 -9.58 -37.21
C PRO A 204 -14.66 -9.41 -37.17
N TRP A 205 -15.11 -8.16 -37.29
CA TRP A 205 -16.51 -7.87 -37.53
C TRP A 205 -16.75 -8.17 -39.02
N PHE A 206 -17.49 -9.25 -39.30
CA PHE A 206 -18.01 -9.58 -40.63
C PHE A 206 -19.36 -8.91 -40.84
#